data_AF-A0A136PM56-F1
#
_entry.id   AF-A0A136PM56-F1
#
_cell.length_a   1.000
_cell.length_b   1.000
_cell.length_c   1.000
_cell.angle_alpha   90.00
_cell.angle_beta   90.00
_cell.angle_gamma   90.00
#
_symmetry.space_group_name_H-M   'P 1'
#
loop_
_entity.id
_entity.type
_entity.pdbx_description
1 polymer ?
#
loop_
_entity_poly.entity_id
_entity_poly.type
_entity_poly.pdbx_seq_one_letter_code
_entity_poly.pdbx_strand_id
1 'polypeptide(L)'
;MTEMPGLTLPAYFSYFKRPVKMVANPDGGIEAWRLSVDSGGWQRADDLIPEILLAVGGEISTLTPDDFVQWTERDRARYLRGQGPVFALYETIDAIFSAADRESRRLTDEETLIVRGLRRKTFVMFEEGLRQAGDPGADPDIVGS
;
A
#
# COMPACT_ATOMS: atom_id res chain seq x y z
N MET A 1 -20.49 18.26 10.25
CA MET A 1 -19.88 17.45 9.19
C MET A 1 -19.18 18.40 8.24
N THR A 2 -17.87 18.60 8.41
CA THR A 2 -17.11 19.35 7.42
C THR A 2 -16.75 18.37 6.32
N GLU A 3 -17.68 18.15 5.39
CA GLU A 3 -17.34 17.58 4.09
C GLU A 3 -16.37 18.59 3.45
N MET A 4 -15.09 18.25 3.38
CA MET A 4 -14.17 18.98 2.53
C MET A 4 -14.57 18.66 1.09
N PRO A 5 -15.08 19.62 0.31
CA PRO A 5 -15.62 19.32 -1.02
C PRO A 5 -14.51 18.72 -1.89
N GLY A 6 -14.69 17.44 -2.27
CA GLY A 6 -13.81 16.72 -3.20
C GLY A 6 -13.00 15.54 -2.63
N LEU A 7 -13.01 15.31 -1.31
CA LEU A 7 -12.34 14.14 -0.71
C LEU A 7 -13.35 13.06 -0.31
N THR A 8 -13.31 11.91 -0.99
CA THR A 8 -14.06 10.70 -0.62
C THR A 8 -13.15 9.77 0.16
N LEU A 9 -13.53 9.42 1.39
CA LEU A 9 -12.78 8.49 2.24
C LEU A 9 -13.33 7.06 2.12
N PRO A 10 -12.49 6.02 2.22
CA PRO A 10 -11.04 6.09 2.34
C PRO A 10 -10.37 6.61 1.06
N ALA A 11 -9.29 7.37 1.23
CA ALA A 11 -8.53 7.94 0.12
C ALA A 11 -7.07 7.49 0.18
N TYR A 12 -6.47 7.24 -0.98
CA TYR A 12 -5.13 6.67 -1.09
C TYR A 12 -4.22 7.58 -1.90
N PHE A 13 -2.98 7.71 -1.44
CA PHE A 13 -2.01 8.62 -2.02
C PHE A 13 -0.62 8.00 -2.06
N SER A 14 0.15 8.46 -3.03
CA SER A 14 1.60 8.48 -3.01
C SER A 14 2.05 9.84 -2.52
N TYR A 15 2.83 9.89 -1.44
CA TYR A 15 3.53 11.09 -0.99
C TYR A 15 5.04 10.81 -1.02
N PHE A 16 5.78 11.50 -1.91
CA PHE A 16 7.19 11.20 -2.21
C PHE A 16 7.47 9.71 -2.40
N LYS A 17 6.63 9.07 -3.21
CA LYS A 17 6.68 7.64 -3.53
C LYS A 17 6.42 6.69 -2.35
N ARG A 18 5.91 7.19 -1.23
CA ARG A 18 5.48 6.37 -0.09
C ARG A 18 3.96 6.26 -0.05
N PRO A 19 3.40 5.05 0.13
CA PRO A 19 1.97 4.87 0.31
C PRO A 19 1.47 5.58 1.57
N VAL A 20 0.42 6.37 1.40
CA VAL A 20 -0.35 7.01 2.47
C VAL A 20 -1.83 6.72 2.25
N LYS A 21 -2.55 6.35 3.31
CA LYS A 21 -4.01 6.28 3.29
C LYS A 21 -4.61 7.23 4.30
N MET A 22 -5.75 7.80 3.94
CA MET A 22 -6.58 8.62 4.82
C MET A 22 -7.91 7.89 5.04
N VAL A 23 -8.33 7.83 6.30
CA VAL A 23 -9.58 7.20 6.73
C VAL A 23 -10.37 8.14 7.62
N ALA A 24 -11.68 7.98 7.64
CA ALA A 24 -12.53 8.69 8.59
C ALA A 24 -12.26 8.15 10.00
N ASN A 25 -12.11 9.03 10.98
CA ASN A 25 -12.07 8.62 12.38
C ASN A 25 -13.49 8.67 13.00
N PRO A 26 -13.73 7.97 14.13
CA PRO A 26 -15.04 7.92 14.77
C PRO A 26 -15.59 9.27 15.22
N ASP A 27 -14.71 10.25 15.48
CA ASP A 27 -15.07 11.59 15.94
C ASP A 27 -15.43 12.56 14.79
N GLY A 28 -15.47 12.06 13.55
CA GLY A 28 -15.82 12.83 12.36
C GLY A 28 -14.68 13.64 11.75
N GLY A 29 -13.44 13.36 12.16
CA GLY A 29 -12.20 13.84 11.56
C GLY A 29 -11.57 12.84 10.59
N ILE A 30 -10.34 13.12 10.18
CA ILE A 30 -9.53 12.30 9.26
C ILE A 30 -8.28 11.86 9.99
N GLU A 31 -7.89 10.61 9.82
CA GLU A 31 -6.58 10.09 10.24
C GLU A 31 -5.80 9.63 9.02
N ALA A 32 -4.48 9.85 9.04
CA ALA A 32 -3.58 9.43 7.99
C ALA A 32 -2.56 8.40 8.48
N TRP A 33 -2.28 7.44 7.62
CA TRP A 33 -1.38 6.33 7.87
C TRP A 33 -0.38 6.21 6.73
N ARG A 34 0.92 6.24 7.04
CA ARG A 34 2.00 6.02 6.09
C ARG A 34 2.60 4.64 6.31
N LEU A 35 2.98 3.96 5.22
CA LEU A 35 3.73 2.71 5.30
C LEU A 35 5.10 2.93 5.97
N SER A 36 5.41 2.10 6.96
CA SER A 36 6.75 1.93 7.52
C SER A 36 7.54 0.93 6.69
N VAL A 37 8.68 1.35 6.12
CA VAL A 37 9.56 0.44 5.36
C VAL A 37 10.34 -0.52 6.25
N ASP A 38 10.49 -0.19 7.54
CA ASP A 38 11.26 -0.99 8.51
C ASP A 38 10.44 -2.17 9.04
N SER A 39 9.14 -1.95 9.27
CA SER A 39 8.24 -2.98 9.83
C SER A 39 7.22 -3.53 8.84
N GLY A 40 6.95 -2.81 7.74
CA GLY A 40 5.81 -3.08 6.87
C GLY A 40 4.46 -2.67 7.43
N GLY A 41 4.39 -2.21 8.69
CA GLY A 41 3.15 -1.76 9.33
C GLY A 41 2.82 -0.30 9.04
N TRP A 42 1.80 0.21 9.72
CA TRP A 42 1.31 1.57 9.53
C TRP A 42 1.79 2.51 10.63
N GLN A 43 2.28 3.68 10.22
CA GLN A 43 2.65 4.77 11.13
C GLN A 43 1.65 5.90 10.98
N ARG A 44 1.12 6.40 12.09
CA ARG A 44 0.26 7.58 12.11
C ARG A 44 1.03 8.78 11.54
N ALA A 45 0.41 9.50 10.61
CA ALA A 45 1.04 10.54 9.80
C ALA A 45 0.06 11.70 9.52
N ASP A 46 -0.68 12.13 10.54
CA ASP A 46 -1.71 13.17 10.44
C ASP A 46 -1.14 14.54 10.00
N ASP A 47 0.16 14.76 10.22
CA ASP A 47 0.91 15.91 9.71
C ASP A 47 0.89 16.01 8.18
N LEU A 48 0.74 14.88 7.47
CA LEU A 48 0.65 14.84 6.01
C LEU A 48 -0.73 15.23 5.48
N ILE A 49 -1.77 15.27 6.32
CA ILE A 49 -3.13 15.64 5.91
C ILE A 49 -3.16 17.03 5.25
N PRO A 50 -2.72 18.12 5.92
CA PRO A 50 -2.71 19.44 5.30
C PRO A 50 -1.76 19.52 4.10
N GLU A 51 -0.62 18.83 4.11
CA GLU A 51 0.33 18.86 2.99
C GLU A 51 -0.25 18.25 1.72
N ILE A 52 -0.88 17.08 1.85
CA ILE A 52 -1.48 16.34 0.73
C ILE A 52 -2.71 17.09 0.21
N LEU A 53 -3.62 17.52 1.10
CA LEU A 53 -4.89 18.10 0.71
C LEU A 53 -4.78 19.53 0.19
N LEU A 54 -3.78 20.29 0.64
CA LEU A 54 -3.50 21.64 0.14
C LEU A 54 -2.46 21.63 -1.00
N ALA A 55 -1.98 20.45 -1.40
CA ALA A 55 -0.92 20.27 -2.40
C ALA A 55 0.33 21.13 -2.12
N VAL A 56 0.67 21.32 -0.85
CA VAL A 56 1.79 22.18 -0.43
C VAL A 56 3.09 21.37 -0.54
N GLY A 57 3.81 21.57 -1.65
CA GLY A 57 5.26 21.36 -1.71
C GLY A 57 5.81 19.97 -2.01
N GLY A 58 5.01 19.02 -2.53
CA GLY A 58 5.49 17.64 -2.72
C GLY A 58 5.14 16.94 -4.04
N GLU A 59 5.83 15.83 -4.30
CA GLU A 59 5.41 14.82 -5.29
C GLU A 59 4.22 14.03 -4.70
N ILE A 60 3.00 14.50 -4.97
CA ILE A 60 1.75 13.90 -4.52
C ILE A 60 1.01 13.27 -5.71
N SER A 61 0.46 12.07 -5.53
CA SER A 61 -0.44 11.47 -6.52
C SER A 61 -1.57 10.71 -5.84
N THR A 62 -2.80 10.89 -6.30
CA THR A 62 -3.93 10.07 -5.85
C THR A 62 -3.82 8.66 -6.46
N LEU A 63 -4.13 7.64 -5.67
CA LEU A 63 -4.11 6.24 -6.08
C LEU A 63 -5.51 5.65 -6.01
N THR A 64 -5.79 4.70 -6.90
CA THR A 64 -6.91 3.78 -6.72
C THR A 64 -6.61 2.83 -5.54
N PRO A 65 -7.63 2.19 -4.94
CA PRO A 65 -7.40 1.18 -3.90
C PRO A 65 -6.44 0.07 -4.37
N ASP A 66 -6.61 -0.39 -5.60
CA ASP A 66 -5.76 -1.43 -6.17
C ASP A 66 -4.32 -0.94 -6.39
N ASP A 67 -4.11 0.26 -6.96
CA ASP A 67 -2.76 0.77 -7.16
C ASP A 67 -2.04 1.05 -5.84
N PHE A 68 -2.77 1.46 -4.80
CA PHE A 68 -2.26 1.57 -3.44
C PHE A 68 -1.77 0.22 -2.89
N VAL A 69 -2.55 -0.84 -3.08
CA VAL A 69 -2.16 -2.21 -2.72
C VAL A 69 -0.91 -2.64 -3.51
N GLN A 70 -0.88 -2.40 -4.82
CA GLN A 70 0.26 -2.76 -5.67
C GLN A 70 1.55 -2.06 -5.23
N TRP A 71 1.46 -0.80 -4.83
CA TRP A 71 2.60 -0.03 -4.35
C TRP A 71 3.06 -0.45 -2.96
N THR A 72 2.12 -0.65 -2.03
CA THR A 72 2.41 -1.10 -0.66
C THR A 72 3.19 -2.41 -0.68
N GLU A 73 2.72 -3.39 -1.46
CA GLU A 73 3.36 -4.69 -1.53
C GLU A 73 4.66 -4.69 -2.31
N ARG A 74 4.80 -3.80 -3.30
CA ARG A 74 6.10 -3.58 -3.95
C ARG A 74 7.15 -3.10 -2.92
N ASP A 75 6.78 -2.16 -2.07
CA ASP A 75 7.70 -1.60 -1.08
C ASP A 75 7.99 -2.61 0.04
N ARG A 76 6.99 -3.34 0.54
CA ARG A 76 7.20 -4.44 1.50
C ARG A 76 8.13 -5.50 0.94
N ALA A 77 7.89 -6.00 -0.28
CA ALA A 77 8.77 -6.99 -0.92
C ALA A 77 10.21 -6.47 -1.12
N ARG A 78 10.34 -5.17 -1.42
CA ARG A 78 11.64 -4.53 -1.63
C ARG A 78 12.46 -4.44 -0.36
N TYR A 79 11.85 -3.99 0.74
CA TYR A 79 12.56 -3.61 1.96
C TYR A 79 12.54 -4.67 3.07
N LEU A 80 11.47 -5.47 3.15
CA LEU A 80 11.36 -6.48 4.20
C LEU A 80 12.06 -7.78 3.80
N ARG A 81 12.60 -8.45 4.81
CA ARG A 81 13.13 -9.79 4.74
C ARG A 81 12.56 -10.59 5.89
N GLY A 82 12.28 -11.86 5.66
CA GLY A 82 11.64 -12.71 6.65
C GLY A 82 11.34 -14.09 6.10
N GLN A 83 10.56 -14.84 6.86
CA GLN A 83 10.14 -16.21 6.53
C GLN A 83 8.63 -16.34 6.60
N GLY A 84 8.11 -17.36 5.94
CA GLY A 84 6.69 -17.70 5.96
C GLY A 84 5.97 -17.40 4.65
N PRO A 85 4.66 -17.64 4.62
CA PRO A 85 3.90 -17.68 3.38
C PRO A 85 3.95 -16.39 2.56
N VAL A 86 3.95 -15.21 3.20
CA VAL A 86 4.03 -13.93 2.48
C VAL A 86 5.38 -13.77 1.78
N PHE A 87 6.49 -14.08 2.47
CA PHE A 87 7.83 -13.97 1.89
C PHE A 87 8.07 -14.96 0.75
N ALA A 88 7.51 -16.18 0.83
CA ALA A 88 7.56 -17.14 -0.28
C ALA A 88 6.84 -16.60 -1.54
N LEU A 89 5.74 -15.86 -1.37
CA LEU A 89 5.04 -15.22 -2.49
C LEU A 89 5.84 -14.02 -3.03
N TYR A 90 6.54 -13.25 -2.18
CA TYR A 90 7.47 -12.22 -2.64
C TYR A 90 8.64 -12.81 -3.44
N GLU A 91 9.22 -13.93 -3.00
CA GLU A 91 10.23 -14.65 -3.77
C GLU A 91 9.70 -15.14 -5.12
N THR A 92 8.43 -15.58 -5.17
CA THR A 92 7.78 -15.97 -6.43
C THR A 92 7.64 -14.78 -7.38
N ILE A 93 7.22 -13.62 -6.86
CA ILE A 93 7.15 -12.37 -7.64
C ILE A 93 8.54 -11.97 -8.16
N ASP A 94 9.56 -12.02 -7.30
CA ASP A 94 10.94 -11.67 -7.65
C ASP A 94 11.51 -12.61 -8.72
N ALA A 95 11.18 -13.90 -8.67
CA ALA A 95 11.57 -14.87 -9.69
C ALA A 95 10.95 -14.55 -11.06
N ILE A 96 9.70 -14.05 -11.11
CA ILE A 96 9.05 -13.62 -12.36
C ILE A 96 9.78 -12.41 -12.95
N PHE A 97 10.07 -11.39 -12.14
CA PHE A 97 10.85 -10.22 -12.59
C PHE A 97 12.26 -10.64 -13.05
N SER A 98 12.93 -11.48 -12.28
CA SER A 98 14.26 -12.00 -12.61
C SER A 98 14.29 -12.81 -13.91
N ALA A 99 13.20 -13.54 -14.23
CA ALA A 99 13.09 -14.24 -15.51
C ALA A 99 13.00 -13.24 -16.68
N ALA A 100 12.12 -12.26 -16.59
CA ALA A 100 11.97 -11.23 -17.62
C ALA A 100 13.25 -10.40 -17.82
N ASP A 101 13.93 -10.04 -16.71
CA ASP A 101 15.20 -9.31 -16.75
C ASP A 101 16.32 -10.11 -17.43
N ARG A 102 16.45 -11.41 -17.12
CA ARG A 102 17.41 -12.30 -17.81
C ARG A 102 17.12 -12.42 -19.30
N GLU A 103 15.86 -12.35 -19.68
CA GLU A 103 15.40 -12.34 -21.07
C GLU A 103 15.46 -10.94 -21.71
N SER A 104 15.93 -9.91 -20.98
CA SER A 104 16.01 -8.52 -21.44
C SER A 104 14.68 -7.96 -21.97
N ARG A 105 13.57 -8.35 -21.34
CA ARG A 105 12.22 -7.93 -21.69
C ARG A 105 11.47 -7.40 -20.49
N ARG A 106 10.32 -6.77 -20.74
CA ARG A 106 9.34 -6.46 -19.70
C ARG A 106 8.51 -7.71 -19.38
N LEU A 107 7.79 -7.65 -18.27
CA LEU A 107 6.75 -8.63 -17.99
C LEU A 107 5.74 -8.70 -19.14
N THR A 108 5.27 -9.90 -19.44
CA THR A 108 4.10 -10.10 -20.30
C THR A 108 2.83 -9.62 -19.58
N ASP A 109 1.72 -9.50 -20.32
CA ASP A 109 0.42 -9.17 -19.73
C ASP A 109 -0.01 -10.25 -18.71
N GLU A 110 0.24 -11.52 -19.00
CA GLU A 110 -0.05 -12.64 -18.10
C GLU A 110 0.80 -12.56 -16.82
N GLU A 111 2.12 -12.38 -16.94
CA GLU A 111 3.01 -12.21 -15.79
C GLU A 111 2.61 -10.99 -14.95
N THR A 112 2.20 -9.90 -15.60
CA THR A 112 1.70 -8.70 -14.92
C THR A 112 0.44 -9.01 -14.11
N LEU A 113 -0.52 -9.74 -14.69
CA LEU A 113 -1.73 -10.16 -13.97
C LEU A 113 -1.42 -11.09 -12.80
N ILE A 114 -0.49 -12.03 -12.98
CA ILE A 114 -0.02 -12.93 -11.91
C ILE A 114 0.58 -12.11 -10.77
N VAL A 115 1.52 -11.20 -11.07
CA VAL A 115 2.16 -10.36 -10.05
C VAL A 115 1.13 -9.51 -9.31
N ARG A 116 0.17 -8.91 -10.02
CA ARG A 116 -0.91 -8.12 -9.38
C ARG A 116 -1.77 -8.97 -8.45
N GLY A 117 -2.13 -10.19 -8.87
CA GLY A 117 -2.91 -11.13 -8.06
C GLY A 117 -2.14 -11.59 -6.82
N LEU A 118 -0.85 -11.90 -6.96
CA LEU A 118 0.01 -12.28 -5.84
C LEU A 118 0.16 -11.13 -4.83
N ARG A 119 0.33 -9.89 -5.29
CA ARG A 119 0.37 -8.72 -4.40
C ARG A 119 -0.94 -8.51 -3.65
N ARG A 120 -2.09 -8.65 -4.30
CA ARG A 120 -3.38 -8.59 -3.58
C ARG A 120 -3.46 -9.66 -2.48
N LYS A 121 -3.01 -10.87 -2.77
CA LYS A 121 -2.98 -11.97 -1.80
C LYS A 121 -2.02 -11.68 -0.63
N THR A 122 -0.80 -11.24 -0.91
CA THR A 122 0.17 -10.92 0.14
C THR A 122 -0.29 -9.75 0.99
N PHE A 123 -0.94 -8.74 0.39
CA PHE A 123 -1.51 -7.62 1.11
C PHE A 123 -2.51 -8.08 2.17
N VAL A 124 -3.52 -8.87 1.79
CA VAL A 124 -4.52 -9.40 2.74
C VAL A 124 -3.84 -10.17 3.87
N MET A 125 -2.94 -11.10 3.54
CA MET A 125 -2.24 -11.92 4.52
C MET A 125 -1.38 -11.07 5.49
N PHE A 126 -0.70 -10.04 4.98
CA PHE A 126 0.13 -9.16 5.80
C PHE A 126 -0.72 -8.25 6.68
N GLU A 127 -1.77 -7.64 6.13
CA GLU A 127 -2.70 -6.78 6.89
C GLU A 127 -3.47 -7.58 7.95
N GLU A 128 -3.87 -8.82 7.69
CA GLU A 128 -4.46 -9.71 8.71
C GLU A 128 -3.48 -9.96 9.87
N GLY A 129 -2.20 -10.20 9.55
CA GLY A 129 -1.16 -10.36 10.57
C GLY A 129 -0.94 -9.09 11.39
N LEU A 130 -0.92 -7.92 10.74
CA LEU A 130 -0.84 -6.62 11.43
C LEU A 130 -2.05 -6.38 12.33
N ARG A 131 -3.26 -6.66 11.84
CA ARG A 131 -4.50 -6.55 12.61
C ARG A 131 -4.49 -7.44 13.84
N GLN A 132 -4.02 -8.69 13.72
CA GLN A 132 -3.86 -9.62 14.85
C GLN A 132 -2.81 -9.13 15.87
N ALA A 133 -1.76 -8.45 15.39
CA ALA A 133 -0.73 -7.84 16.23
C ALA A 133 -1.17 -6.49 16.85
N GLY A 134 -2.36 -5.99 16.52
CA GLY A 134 -2.92 -4.76 17.07
C GLY A 134 -2.47 -3.48 16.35
N ASP A 135 -2.00 -3.56 15.11
CA ASP A 135 -1.73 -2.37 14.30
C ASP A 135 -3.07 -1.66 13.96
N PRO A 136 -3.29 -0.43 14.45
CA PRO A 136 -4.56 0.28 14.28
C PRO A 136 -4.79 0.74 12.83
N GLY A 137 -3.74 0.80 12.02
CA GLY A 137 -3.85 1.16 10.61
C GLY A 137 -4.16 -0.05 9.72
N ALA A 138 -4.18 -1.29 10.22
CA ALA A 138 -4.34 -2.47 9.38
C ALA A 138 -5.74 -2.62 8.78
N ASP A 139 -5.80 -2.82 7.46
CA ASP A 139 -7.04 -2.92 6.69
C ASP A 139 -6.92 -3.90 5.50
N PRO A 140 -7.08 -5.22 5.71
CA PRO A 140 -7.16 -6.22 4.64
C PRO A 140 -8.33 -6.04 3.67
N ASP A 141 -9.36 -5.26 4.02
CA ASP A 141 -10.61 -5.21 3.25
C ASP A 141 -10.53 -4.26 2.03
N ILE A 142 -9.43 -3.49 1.91
CA ILE A 142 -9.12 -2.61 0.77
C ILE A 142 -9.16 -3.34 -0.58
N VAL A 143 -8.76 -4.62 -0.60
CA VAL A 143 -8.68 -5.42 -1.84
C VAL A 143 -10.06 -5.75 -2.44
N GLY A 144 -11.13 -5.66 -1.63
CA GLY A 144 -12.51 -5.88 -2.07
C GLY A 144 -13.33 -4.61 -2.29
N SER A 145 -12.71 -3.42 -2.17
CA SER A 145 -13.35 -2.11 -2.26
C SER A 145 -13.55 -1.60 -3.68
#